data_AF-A0A920IRP9-F1
#
_entry.id   AF-A0A920IRP9-F1
#
_cell.length_a   1.000
_cell.length_b   1.000
_cell.length_c   1.000
_cell.angle_alpha   90.00
_cell.angle_beta   90.00
_cell.angle_gamma   90.00
#
_symmetry.space_group_name_H-M   'P 1'
#
loop_
_entity.id
_entity.type
_entity.pdbx_description
1 polymer ?
#
loop_
_entity_poly.entity_id
_entity_poly.type
_entity_poly.pdbx_seq_one_letter_code
_entity_poly.pdbx_strand_id
1 'polypeptide(L)'
;MELGNKDEAEKYLLSDPDDKSEYYSAQGFDDNIACICRESAFTFYEKVIDEIYLMYQEAGVEMDKFGVAADELPYGAWQKSPICNKFMEDNSIVGDYNALYEMMQTRVYNKILSYNATMTGWDDIC
;
A
#
# COMPACT_ATOMS: atom_id res chain seq x y z
N MET A 1 -21.31 -14.32 -14.81
CA MET A 1 -21.82 -13.02 -15.28
C MET A 1 -20.72 -12.02 -15.04
N GLU A 2 -19.99 -11.63 -16.08
CA GLU A 2 -19.12 -10.44 -15.99
C GLU A 2 -20.05 -9.24 -15.89
N LEU A 3 -20.00 -8.52 -14.77
CA LEU A 3 -20.88 -7.37 -14.51
C LEU A 3 -20.57 -6.16 -15.41
N GLY A 4 -19.56 -6.24 -16.29
CA GLY A 4 -19.17 -5.18 -17.22
C GLY A 4 -18.71 -3.88 -16.56
N ASN A 5 -18.69 -3.82 -15.22
CA ASN A 5 -18.37 -2.64 -14.46
C ASN A 5 -16.87 -2.61 -14.13
N LYS A 6 -16.10 -2.20 -15.13
CA LYS A 6 -14.64 -2.09 -15.04
C LYS A 6 -14.20 -1.15 -13.93
N ASP A 7 -14.93 -0.06 -13.70
CA ASP A 7 -14.57 0.95 -12.70
C ASP A 7 -14.63 0.39 -11.27
N GLU A 8 -15.69 -0.35 -10.92
CA GLU A 8 -15.77 -1.00 -9.61
C GLU A 8 -14.79 -2.16 -9.46
N ALA A 9 -14.42 -2.85 -10.55
CA ALA A 9 -13.40 -3.89 -10.53
C ALA A 9 -11.99 -3.31 -10.27
N GLU A 10 -11.70 -2.12 -10.79
CA GLU A 10 -10.39 -1.48 -10.65
C GLU A 10 -10.24 -0.66 -9.37
N LYS A 11 -11.35 -0.28 -8.73
CA LYS A 11 -11.40 0.60 -7.55
C LYS A 11 -10.47 0.20 -6.40
N TYR A 12 -10.29 -1.09 -6.19
CA TYR A 12 -9.47 -1.66 -5.11
C TYR A 12 -8.37 -2.59 -5.62
N LEU A 13 -8.03 -2.49 -6.91
CA LEU A 13 -7.04 -3.37 -7.52
C LEU A 13 -5.65 -3.10 -6.93
N LEU A 14 -5.00 -4.16 -6.45
CA LEU A 14 -3.69 -4.10 -5.80
C LEU A 14 -2.53 -4.52 -6.72
N SER A 15 -2.83 -5.00 -7.92
CA SER A 15 -1.84 -5.50 -8.87
C SER A 15 -1.70 -4.56 -10.06
N ASP A 16 -0.50 -4.48 -10.61
CA ASP A 16 -0.24 -3.92 -11.93
C ASP A 16 -0.06 -5.08 -12.92
N PRO A 17 -1.01 -5.30 -13.85
CA PRO A 17 -0.92 -6.39 -14.83
C PRO A 17 0.30 -6.30 -15.75
N ASP A 18 0.88 -5.12 -15.92
CA ASP A 18 2.05 -4.88 -16.75
C ASP A 18 3.36 -4.92 -15.95
N ASP A 19 3.29 -5.16 -14.63
CA ASP A 19 4.48 -5.33 -13.81
C ASP A 19 5.17 -6.66 -14.13
N LYS A 20 6.45 -6.54 -14.53
CA LYS A 20 7.32 -7.69 -14.83
C LYS A 20 8.45 -7.83 -13.82
N SER A 21 8.28 -7.24 -12.62
CA SER A 21 9.28 -7.26 -11.56
C SER A 21 9.60 -8.70 -11.18
N GLU A 22 10.87 -8.97 -10.95
CA GLU A 22 11.34 -10.28 -10.52
C GLU A 22 11.86 -10.11 -9.10
N TYR A 23 11.21 -10.76 -8.15
CA TYR A 23 11.59 -10.78 -6.75
C TYR A 23 11.25 -12.14 -6.14
N TYR A 24 11.81 -12.40 -4.97
CA TYR A 24 11.51 -13.61 -4.21
C TYR A 24 11.42 -13.21 -2.74
N SER A 25 10.23 -13.36 -2.15
CA SER A 25 10.00 -13.03 -0.75
C SER A 25 10.71 -14.02 0.18
N ALA A 26 10.85 -13.64 1.46
CA ALA A 26 11.46 -14.52 2.46
C ALA A 26 10.72 -15.87 2.59
N GLN A 27 9.42 -15.91 2.29
CA GLN A 27 8.57 -17.09 2.33
C GLN A 27 8.52 -17.86 0.99
N GLY A 28 9.18 -17.33 -0.05
CA GLY A 28 9.35 -18.00 -1.34
C GLY A 28 8.26 -17.74 -2.37
N PHE A 29 7.62 -16.57 -2.32
CA PHE A 29 6.66 -16.11 -3.32
C PHE A 29 7.28 -15.07 -4.25
N ASP A 30 6.79 -15.02 -5.49
CA ASP A 30 7.19 -14.08 -6.54
C ASP A 30 6.07 -13.10 -6.96
N ASP A 31 4.90 -13.18 -6.31
CA ASP A 31 3.69 -12.44 -6.66
C ASP A 31 2.95 -11.81 -5.44
N ASN A 32 3.58 -11.75 -4.27
CA ASN A 32 2.93 -11.37 -3.01
C ASN A 32 3.03 -9.88 -2.62
N ILE A 33 3.62 -9.02 -3.46
CA ILE A 33 3.81 -7.60 -3.16
C ILE A 33 2.74 -6.74 -3.85
N ALA A 34 2.01 -5.94 -3.07
CA ALA A 34 1.04 -5.00 -3.61
C ALA A 34 1.70 -3.87 -4.41
N CYS A 35 1.07 -3.44 -5.50
CA CYS A 35 1.49 -2.29 -6.29
C CYS A 35 1.10 -0.99 -5.56
N ILE A 36 2.06 -0.40 -4.86
CA ILE A 36 1.84 0.83 -4.06
C ILE A 36 1.72 2.10 -4.91
N CYS A 37 2.08 2.05 -6.20
CA CYS A 37 2.09 3.21 -7.09
C CYS A 37 0.74 3.52 -7.73
N ARG A 38 -0.26 2.65 -7.53
CA ARG A 38 -1.61 2.82 -8.07
C ARG A 38 -2.54 3.42 -7.02
N GLU A 39 -3.32 4.41 -7.40
CA GLU A 39 -4.28 5.04 -6.49
C GLU A 39 -5.35 4.09 -5.93
N SER A 40 -5.67 3.01 -6.66
CA SER A 40 -6.58 1.97 -6.17
C SER A 40 -6.02 1.20 -4.97
N ALA A 41 -4.70 1.04 -4.88
CA ALA A 41 -4.07 0.43 -3.70
C ALA A 41 -4.23 1.33 -2.47
N PHE A 42 -4.02 2.64 -2.63
CA PHE A 42 -4.27 3.57 -1.54
C PHE A 42 -5.75 3.64 -1.15
N THR A 43 -6.65 3.65 -2.13
CA THR A 43 -8.11 3.60 -1.91
C THR A 43 -8.52 2.35 -1.11
N PHE A 44 -7.88 1.22 -1.36
CA PHE A 44 -8.07 -0.01 -0.59
C PHE A 44 -7.57 0.15 0.85
N TYR A 45 -6.36 0.65 1.06
CA TYR A 45 -5.82 0.86 2.41
C TYR A 45 -6.69 1.82 3.22
N GLU A 46 -7.09 2.95 2.64
CA GLU A 46 -7.99 3.89 3.29
C GLU A 46 -9.30 3.23 3.70
N LYS A 47 -9.92 2.47 2.79
CA LYS A 47 -11.18 1.77 3.08
C LYS A 47 -11.02 0.78 4.23
N VAL A 48 -9.94 0.01 4.26
CA VAL A 48 -9.68 -0.96 5.34
C VAL A 48 -9.48 -0.24 6.68
N ILE A 49 -8.68 0.83 6.71
CA ILE A 49 -8.45 1.62 7.93
C ILE A 49 -9.77 2.23 8.42
N ASP A 50 -10.59 2.76 7.52
CA ASP A 50 -11.88 3.38 7.84
C ASP A 50 -12.84 2.37 8.49
N GLU A 51 -12.98 1.19 7.89
CA GLU A 51 -13.87 0.15 8.41
C GLU A 51 -13.40 -0.37 9.77
N ILE A 52 -12.08 -0.55 9.97
CA ILE A 52 -11.54 -0.97 11.27
C ILE A 52 -11.80 0.12 12.31
N TYR A 53 -11.57 1.40 11.98
CA TYR A 53 -11.87 2.50 12.89
C TYR A 53 -13.36 2.53 13.28
N LEU A 54 -14.27 2.33 12.32
CA LEU A 54 -15.70 2.26 12.59
C LEU A 54 -16.06 1.12 13.55
N MET A 55 -15.41 -0.05 13.43
CA MET A 55 -15.62 -1.17 14.37
C MET A 55 -15.17 -0.81 15.80
N TYR A 56 -14.07 -0.05 15.96
CA TYR A 56 -13.64 0.46 17.27
C TYR A 56 -14.66 1.43 17.87
N GLN A 57 -15.17 2.35 17.05
CA GLN A 57 -16.23 3.29 17.46
C GLN A 57 -17.52 2.56 17.87
N GLU A 58 -17.93 1.54 17.12
CA GLU A 58 -19.10 0.72 17.45
C GLU A 58 -18.93 -0.04 18.77
N ALA A 59 -17.72 -0.54 19.03
CA ALA A 59 -17.38 -1.18 20.30
C ALA A 59 -17.22 -0.19 21.48
N GLY A 60 -17.27 1.12 21.22
CA GLY A 60 -17.12 2.16 22.24
C GLY A 60 -15.71 2.30 22.79
N VAL A 61 -14.69 1.89 22.02
CA VAL A 61 -13.27 1.97 22.40
C VAL A 61 -12.51 2.88 21.44
N GLU A 62 -11.49 3.57 21.96
CA GLU A 62 -10.62 4.42 21.14
C GLU A 62 -9.55 3.58 20.44
N MET A 63 -9.26 3.94 19.18
CA MET A 63 -8.21 3.30 18.40
C MET A 63 -6.91 4.09 18.59
N ASP A 64 -6.17 3.81 19.65
CA ASP A 64 -4.93 4.56 19.96
C ASP A 64 -3.77 4.23 19.03
N LYS A 65 -3.74 3.00 18.50
CA LYS A 65 -2.65 2.47 17.68
C LYS A 65 -3.19 1.64 16.53
N PHE A 66 -2.55 1.77 15.37
CA PHE A 66 -2.84 0.97 14.19
C PHE A 66 -1.55 0.36 13.64
N GLY A 67 -1.54 -0.98 13.52
CA GLY A 67 -0.39 -1.73 13.01
C GLY A 67 -0.48 -1.93 11.50
N VAL A 68 0.49 -1.43 10.74
CA VAL A 68 0.51 -1.57 9.26
C VAL A 68 1.43 -2.70 8.76
N ALA A 69 2.00 -3.48 9.69
CA ALA A 69 3.04 -4.47 9.41
C ALA A 69 4.26 -3.82 8.74
N ALA A 70 4.47 -3.96 7.43
CA ALA A 70 5.54 -3.30 6.67
C ALA A 70 6.95 -3.88 6.88
N ASP A 71 7.03 -5.20 7.00
CA ASP A 71 8.25 -6.01 7.09
C ASP A 71 8.69 -6.61 5.74
N GLU A 72 10.00 -6.89 5.63
CA GLU A 72 10.60 -7.81 4.64
C GLU A 72 10.26 -7.54 3.16
N LEU A 73 10.28 -6.28 2.72
CA LEU A 73 10.14 -5.96 1.31
C LEU A 73 11.29 -6.59 0.49
N PRO A 74 11.01 -7.50 -0.46
CA PRO A 74 12.06 -8.15 -1.22
C PRO A 74 12.69 -7.18 -2.23
N TYR A 75 14.01 -7.28 -2.38
CA TYR A 75 14.73 -6.56 -3.41
C TYR A 75 14.20 -6.95 -4.80
N GLY A 76 13.95 -5.97 -5.66
CA GLY A 76 13.39 -6.19 -7.00
C GLY A 76 11.91 -5.83 -7.14
N ALA A 77 11.19 -5.64 -6.03
CA ALA A 77 9.81 -5.18 -6.06
C ALA A 77 9.66 -3.85 -6.83
N TRP A 78 8.64 -3.78 -7.68
CA TRP A 78 8.23 -2.60 -8.47
C TRP A 78 9.23 -2.12 -9.55
N GLN A 79 10.41 -2.73 -9.67
CA GLN A 79 11.47 -2.24 -10.57
C GLN A 79 11.14 -2.30 -12.06
N LYS A 80 10.19 -3.16 -12.44
CA LYS A 80 9.72 -3.32 -13.81
C LYS A 80 8.22 -3.01 -13.93
N SER A 81 7.64 -2.24 -13.01
CA SER A 81 6.27 -1.71 -13.11
C SER A 81 6.26 -0.38 -13.88
N PRO A 82 5.53 -0.27 -15.01
CA PRO A 82 5.37 0.99 -15.73
C PRO A 82 4.68 2.07 -14.89
N ILE A 83 3.73 1.68 -14.03
CA ILE A 83 3.01 2.61 -13.15
C ILE A 83 3.97 3.20 -12.12
N CYS A 84 4.81 2.37 -11.50
CA CYS A 84 5.80 2.85 -10.54
C CYS A 84 6.87 3.72 -11.20
N ASN A 85 7.33 3.37 -12.40
CA ASN A 85 8.27 4.21 -13.14
C ASN A 85 7.70 5.60 -13.41
N LYS A 86 6.45 5.68 -13.88
CA LYS A 86 5.79 6.96 -14.10
C LYS A 86 5.60 7.75 -12.80
N PHE A 87 5.16 7.10 -11.73
CA PHE A 87 5.00 7.75 -10.43
C PHE A 87 6.34 8.34 -9.94
N MET A 88 7.43 7.59 -10.09
CA MET A 88 8.76 8.06 -9.69
C MET A 88 9.27 9.21 -10.57
N GLU A 89 8.97 9.20 -11.87
CA GLU A 89 9.25 10.33 -12.78
C GLU A 89 8.51 11.60 -12.34
N ASP A 90 7.20 11.49 -12.10
CA ASP A 90 6.34 12.60 -11.68
C ASP A 90 6.78 13.21 -10.34
N ASN A 91 7.37 12.40 -9.44
CA ASN A 91 7.84 12.82 -8.12
C ASN A 91 9.36 13.06 -8.06
N SER A 92 10.08 12.98 -9.20
CA SER A 92 11.53 13.20 -9.27
C SER A 92 12.37 12.29 -8.37
N ILE A 93 11.93 11.04 -8.16
CA ILE A 93 12.59 10.01 -7.33
C ILE A 93 13.02 8.79 -8.17
N VAL A 94 13.28 8.98 -9.47
CA VAL A 94 13.61 7.89 -10.40
C VAL A 94 14.80 7.06 -9.90
N GLY A 95 14.56 5.76 -9.71
CA GLY A 95 15.58 4.81 -9.23
C GLY A 95 15.72 4.74 -7.71
N ASP A 96 15.01 5.59 -6.97
CA ASP A 96 14.97 5.57 -5.51
C ASP A 96 13.67 4.91 -5.01
N TYR A 97 13.69 3.58 -4.96
CA TYR A 97 12.56 2.77 -4.48
C TYR A 97 12.35 2.90 -2.97
N ASN A 98 13.36 3.33 -2.21
CA ASN A 98 13.20 3.61 -0.79
C ASN A 98 12.39 4.90 -0.61
N ALA A 99 12.69 5.95 -1.36
CA ALA A 99 11.88 7.16 -1.37
C ALA A 99 10.43 6.87 -1.79
N LEU A 100 10.22 6.00 -2.79
CA LEU A 100 8.87 5.55 -3.16
C LEU A 100 8.15 4.90 -1.97
N TYR A 101 8.82 3.98 -1.28
CA TYR A 101 8.27 3.29 -0.12
C TYR A 101 7.96 4.27 1.04
N GLU A 102 8.87 5.17 1.37
CA GLU A 102 8.69 6.22 2.39
C GLU A 102 7.52 7.16 2.06
N MET A 103 7.39 7.58 0.80
CA MET A 103 6.27 8.42 0.37
C MET A 103 4.93 7.72 0.55
N MET A 104 4.85 6.42 0.23
CA MET A 104 3.62 5.65 0.41
C MET A 104 3.29 5.39 1.88
N GLN A 105 4.30 5.07 2.70
CA GLN A 105 4.14 4.98 4.15
C GLN A 105 3.65 6.29 4.76
N THR A 106 4.18 7.43 4.31
CA THR A 106 3.74 8.75 4.76
C THR A 106 2.26 9.00 4.47
N ARG A 107 1.75 8.54 3.32
CA ARG A 107 0.31 8.65 3.01
C ARG A 107 -0.54 7.85 4.00
N VAL A 108 -0.15 6.61 4.30
CA VAL A 108 -0.83 5.75 5.27
C VAL A 108 -0.74 6.33 6.69
N TYR A 109 0.43 6.83 7.07
CA TYR A 109 0.65 7.52 8.34
C TYR A 109 -0.30 8.70 8.51
N ASN A 110 -0.42 9.57 7.50
CA ASN A 110 -1.32 10.72 7.55
C ASN A 110 -2.79 10.30 7.69
N LYS A 111 -3.18 9.19 7.07
CA LYS A 111 -4.52 8.63 7.20
C LYS A 111 -4.79 8.15 8.64
N ILE A 112 -3.86 7.42 9.24
CA ILE A 112 -3.97 6.94 10.62
C ILE A 112 -3.97 8.13 11.61
N LEU A 113 -3.11 9.11 11.38
CA LEU A 113 -3.02 10.33 12.18
C LEU A 113 -4.33 11.15 12.14
N SER A 114 -5.09 11.09 11.03
CA SER A 114 -6.40 11.74 10.94
C SER A 114 -7.42 11.21 11.96
N TYR A 115 -7.22 9.99 12.47
CA TYR A 115 -8.00 9.37 13.55
C TYR A 115 -7.40 9.58 14.94
N ASN A 116 -6.35 10.41 15.04
CA ASN A 116 -5.57 10.61 16.27
C ASN A 116 -4.91 9.33 16.79
N ALA A 117 -4.71 8.35 15.90
CA ALA A 117 -4.07 7.08 16.20
C ALA A 117 -2.57 7.13 15.86
N THR A 118 -1.78 6.30 16.53
CA THR A 118 -0.34 6.15 16.27
C THR A 118 -0.11 4.98 15.31
N MET A 119 0.59 5.21 14.20
CA MET A 119 1.04 4.14 13.31
C MET A 119 2.13 3.30 13.99
N THR A 120 2.03 1.98 13.87
CA THR A 120 3.01 1.02 14.38
C THR A 120 3.32 -0.03 13.31
N GLY A 121 4.48 -0.66 13.39
CA GLY A 121 4.82 -1.82 12.54
C GLY A 121 6.17 -2.40 12.93
N TRP A 122 6.74 -3.19 12.02
CA TRP A 122 8.01 -3.88 12.25
C TRP A 122 9.22 -2.96 12.08
N ASP A 123 10.41 -3.47 12.41
CA ASP A 123 11.67 -2.69 12.48
C ASP A 123 12.04 -2.01 11.14
N ASP A 124 11.47 -2.49 10.04
CA ASP A 124 11.66 -1.96 8.68
C ASP A 124 10.80 -0.73 8.35
N ILE A 125 9.93 -0.28 9.27
CA ILE A 125 9.22 1.00 9.15
C ILE A 125 10.18 2.16 9.43
N CYS A 126 10.24 3.11 8.50
CA CYS A 126 10.99 4.37 8.61
C CYS A 126 10.08 5.54 9.00
#